data_AF-A0A645FYR2-F1
#
_entry.id   AF-A0A645FYR2-F1
#
_cell.length_a   1.000
_cell.length_b   1.000
_cell.length_c   1.000
_cell.angle_alpha   90.00
_cell.angle_beta   90.00
_cell.angle_gamma   90.00
#
_symmetry.space_group_name_H-M   'P 1'
#
loop_
_entity.id
_entity.type
_entity.pdbx_description
1 polymer ?
#
loop_
_entity_poly.entity_id
_entity_poly.type
_entity_poly.pdbx_seq_one_letter_code
_entity_poly.pdbx_strand_id
1 'polypeptide(L)'
;MLEHGTYLVPTIIAANNIIVNGVAAGIPAFMVDKAKQVLERHEWGFRRCMEMGVKICFGTDAATPFNYHGKQTYEFQLMEKFGMSPTNALIAATRTNAQMMRRWADIGSVEAGKFADIIAFKADPTKDSREFMNCAFVMKGGVVYKS
;
A
#
# COMPACT_ATOMS: atom_id res chain seq x y z
N MET A 1 -0.86 16.73 -11.01
CA MET A 1 -0.82 15.25 -11.02
C MET A 1 -1.69 14.68 -12.12
N LEU A 2 -3.01 14.93 -12.10
CA LEU A 2 -3.95 14.38 -13.08
C LEU A 2 -3.55 14.69 -14.54
N GLU A 3 -3.33 15.97 -14.86
CA GLU A 3 -2.97 16.43 -16.22
C GLU A 3 -1.70 15.76 -16.77
N HIS A 4 -0.73 15.46 -15.91
CA HIS A 4 0.55 14.89 -16.31
C HIS A 4 0.63 13.37 -16.10
N GLY A 5 -0.47 12.72 -15.72
CA GLY A 5 -0.49 11.29 -15.41
C GLY A 5 0.41 10.89 -14.25
N THR A 6 0.71 11.82 -13.32
CA THR A 6 1.54 11.57 -12.15
C THR A 6 0.82 10.67 -11.15
N TYR A 7 1.54 9.69 -10.61
CA TYR A 7 1.03 8.77 -9.60
C TYR A 7 1.21 9.34 -8.18
N LEU A 8 0.26 9.03 -7.29
CA LEU A 8 0.41 9.24 -5.85
C LEU A 8 0.83 7.93 -5.19
N VAL A 9 1.91 7.94 -4.41
CA VAL A 9 2.29 6.85 -3.50
C VAL A 9 2.11 7.37 -2.07
N PRO A 10 1.16 6.84 -1.28
CA PRO A 10 0.72 7.50 -0.07
C PRO A 10 1.64 7.26 1.14
N THR A 11 2.10 6.03 1.42
CA THR A 11 2.98 5.73 2.57
C THR A 11 2.37 6.10 3.94
N ILE A 12 1.06 5.85 4.11
CA ILE A 12 0.29 6.27 5.29
C ILE A 12 0.86 5.63 6.56
N ILE A 13 1.26 4.36 6.47
CA ILE A 13 1.82 3.56 7.56
C ILE A 13 3.05 4.20 8.21
N ALA A 14 3.87 4.92 7.45
CA ALA A 14 5.10 5.54 7.98
C ALA A 14 4.77 6.61 9.02
N ALA A 15 3.91 7.57 8.68
CA ALA A 15 3.47 8.60 9.62
C ALA A 15 2.64 7.99 10.77
N ASN A 16 1.73 7.06 10.45
CA ASN A 16 0.89 6.39 11.46
C ASN A 16 1.73 5.72 12.54
N ASN A 17 2.75 4.94 12.15
CA ASN A 17 3.53 4.16 13.11
C ASN A 17 4.47 5.04 13.96
N ILE A 18 4.98 6.15 13.42
CA ILE A 18 5.71 7.16 14.19
C ILE A 18 4.80 7.81 15.24
N ILE A 19 3.56 8.15 14.89
CA ILE A 19 2.60 8.78 15.81
C ILE A 19 2.22 7.82 16.94
N VAL A 20 1.94 6.56 16.61
CA VAL A 20 1.48 5.54 17.58
C VAL A 20 2.58 5.18 18.57
N ASN A 21 3.82 5.02 18.13
CA ASN A 21 4.88 4.42 18.95
C ASN A 21 6.00 5.40 19.34
N GLY A 22 6.16 6.51 18.63
CA GLY A 22 7.37 7.31 18.65
C GLY A 22 7.72 7.89 20.02
N VAL A 23 6.74 8.47 20.72
CA VAL A 23 6.98 9.08 22.06
C VAL A 23 7.45 8.04 23.06
N ALA A 24 6.75 6.89 23.13
CA ALA A 24 7.08 5.82 24.07
C ALA A 24 8.46 5.19 23.77
N ALA A 25 8.88 5.21 22.51
CA ALA A 25 10.17 4.70 22.06
C ALA A 25 11.30 5.74 22.07
N GLY A 26 11.07 6.94 22.62
CA GLY A 26 12.10 7.96 22.80
C GLY A 26 12.39 8.82 21.56
N ILE A 27 11.54 8.80 20.52
CA ILE A 27 11.63 9.77 19.43
C ILE A 27 11.30 11.17 19.99
N PRO A 28 12.14 12.19 19.74
CA PRO A 28 11.87 13.55 20.18
C PRO A 28 10.49 14.06 19.75
N ALA A 29 9.76 14.68 20.68
CA ALA A 29 8.36 15.07 20.51
C ALA A 29 8.12 15.89 19.23
N PHE A 30 9.01 16.84 18.91
CA PHE A 30 8.89 17.65 17.70
C PHE A 30 8.90 16.83 16.39
N MET A 31 9.56 15.67 16.37
CA MET A 31 9.52 14.78 15.20
C MET A 31 8.19 14.04 15.09
N VAL A 32 7.64 13.60 16.23
CA VAL A 32 6.30 13.00 16.28
C VAL A 32 5.24 14.03 15.89
N ASP A 33 5.36 15.27 16.36
CA ASP A 33 4.43 16.35 16.03
C ASP A 33 4.47 16.71 14.54
N LYS A 34 5.64 16.68 13.90
CA LYS A 34 5.74 16.77 12.43
C LYS A 34 4.96 15.65 11.73
N ALA A 35 5.07 14.41 12.21
CA ALA A 35 4.31 13.29 11.63
C ALA A 35 2.80 13.50 11.79
N LYS A 36 2.33 14.01 12.94
CA LYS A 36 0.92 14.38 13.16
C LYS A 36 0.45 15.43 12.14
N GLN A 37 1.20 16.52 11.99
CA GLN A 37 0.88 17.59 11.03
C GLN A 37 0.76 17.07 9.59
N VAL A 38 1.64 16.14 9.19
CA VAL A 38 1.55 15.47 7.88
C VAL A 38 0.28 14.63 7.79
N LEU A 39 0.03 13.74 8.76
CA LEU A 39 -1.09 12.80 8.72
C LEU A 39 -2.45 13.52 8.72
N GLU A 40 -2.58 14.63 9.44
CA GLU A 40 -3.79 15.47 9.48
C GLU A 40 -4.24 15.95 8.08
N ARG A 41 -3.29 16.26 7.19
CA ARG A 41 -3.60 16.67 5.80
C ARG A 41 -3.57 15.51 4.82
N HIS A 42 -2.95 14.40 5.20
CA HIS A 42 -2.74 13.25 4.33
C HIS A 42 -4.06 12.61 3.91
N GLU A 43 -5.00 12.40 4.84
CA GLU A 43 -6.30 11.82 4.54
C GLU A 43 -7.07 12.68 3.53
N TRP A 44 -7.14 13.99 3.78
CA TRP A 44 -7.80 14.94 2.87
C TRP A 44 -7.19 14.88 1.47
N GLY A 45 -5.85 14.92 1.36
CA GLY A 45 -5.15 14.90 0.08
C GLY A 45 -5.34 13.58 -0.69
N PHE A 46 -5.28 12.45 0.02
CA PHE A 46 -5.52 11.13 -0.54
C PHE A 46 -6.94 11.01 -1.10
N ARG A 47 -7.95 11.40 -0.30
CA ARG A 47 -9.36 11.42 -0.72
C ARG A 47 -9.59 12.31 -1.92
N ARG A 48 -9.00 13.51 -1.93
CA ARG A 48 -9.12 14.43 -3.06
C ARG A 48 -8.51 13.85 -4.33
N CYS A 49 -7.36 13.19 -4.22
CA CYS A 49 -6.74 12.50 -5.35
C CYS A 49 -7.63 11.37 -5.90
N MET A 50 -8.24 10.57 -5.01
CA MET A 50 -9.20 9.54 -5.42
C MET A 50 -10.40 10.14 -6.17
N GLU A 51 -11.05 11.15 -5.59
CA GLU A 51 -12.21 11.82 -6.19
C GLU A 51 -11.92 12.41 -7.56
N MET A 52 -10.70 12.94 -7.75
CA MET A 52 -10.26 13.53 -9.00
C MET A 52 -9.77 12.51 -10.03
N GLY A 53 -9.73 11.22 -9.69
CA GLY A 53 -9.24 10.16 -10.58
C GLY A 53 -7.71 10.17 -10.77
N VAL A 54 -6.95 10.75 -9.83
CA VAL A 54 -5.49 10.61 -9.81
C VAL A 54 -5.15 9.14 -9.60
N LYS A 55 -4.15 8.63 -10.35
CA LYS A 55 -3.70 7.26 -10.19
C LYS A 55 -2.99 7.11 -8.85
N ILE A 56 -3.53 6.26 -7.99
CA ILE A 56 -2.94 5.96 -6.68
C ILE A 56 -2.31 4.57 -6.72
N CYS A 57 -1.05 4.54 -6.28
CA CYS A 57 -0.23 3.36 -6.14
C CYS A 57 -0.23 2.88 -4.68
N PHE A 58 0.23 1.64 -4.48
CA PHE A 58 0.52 1.12 -3.15
C PHE A 58 2.01 1.29 -2.86
N GLY A 59 2.34 1.87 -1.71
CA GLY A 59 3.71 1.96 -1.23
C GLY A 59 3.73 2.42 0.23
N THR A 60 4.72 1.96 0.97
CA THR A 60 4.67 1.98 2.44
C THR A 60 5.79 2.76 3.11
N ASP A 61 6.87 3.07 2.39
CA ASP A 61 8.11 3.58 2.99
C ASP A 61 8.64 2.66 4.12
N ALA A 62 8.64 1.35 3.85
CA ALA A 62 9.15 0.35 4.80
C ALA A 62 10.62 0.62 5.12
N ALA A 63 11.00 0.39 6.38
CA ALA A 63 12.24 0.79 7.06
C ALA A 63 12.18 2.14 7.79
N THR A 64 11.08 2.91 7.69
CA THR A 64 10.81 4.00 8.63
C THR A 64 10.57 3.49 10.06
N PRO A 65 10.68 4.35 11.09
CA PRO A 65 10.51 3.92 12.48
C PRO A 65 9.22 3.13 12.71
N PHE A 66 9.36 1.92 13.28
CA PHE A 66 8.27 0.97 13.55
C PHE A 66 7.50 0.46 12.30
N ASN A 67 8.00 0.71 11.10
CA ASN A 67 7.44 0.24 9.84
C ASN A 67 8.37 -0.82 9.23
N TYR A 68 8.29 -2.03 9.77
CA TYR A 68 9.22 -3.11 9.47
C TYR A 68 8.94 -3.79 8.12
N HIS A 69 9.99 -4.27 7.46
CA HIS A 69 9.84 -5.20 6.34
C HIS A 69 9.04 -6.44 6.76
N GLY A 70 8.13 -6.89 5.90
CA GLY A 70 7.18 -7.96 6.18
C GLY A 70 5.87 -7.50 6.83
N LYS A 71 5.73 -6.20 7.16
CA LYS A 71 4.50 -5.60 7.73
C LYS A 71 3.80 -4.63 6.79
N GLN A 72 4.22 -4.56 5.53
CA GLN A 72 3.74 -3.60 4.53
C GLN A 72 2.22 -3.70 4.28
N THR A 73 1.65 -4.90 4.44
CA THR A 73 0.23 -5.17 4.15
C THR A 73 -0.73 -4.44 5.09
N TYR A 74 -0.25 -3.87 6.21
CA TYR A 74 -1.07 -2.98 7.04
C TYR A 74 -1.48 -1.69 6.31
N GLU A 75 -0.74 -1.26 5.29
CA GLU A 75 -1.12 -0.12 4.44
C GLU A 75 -2.47 -0.32 3.74
N PHE A 76 -2.87 -1.55 3.41
CA PHE A 76 -4.20 -1.82 2.83
C PHE A 76 -5.34 -1.35 3.73
N GLN A 77 -5.22 -1.61 5.05
CA GLN A 77 -6.21 -1.17 6.03
C GLN A 77 -6.21 0.35 6.20
N LEU A 78 -5.04 0.99 6.09
CA LEU A 78 -4.94 2.46 6.19
C LEU A 78 -5.52 3.15 4.95
N MET A 79 -5.27 2.61 3.76
CA MET A 79 -5.90 3.08 2.52
C MET A 79 -7.43 2.91 2.58
N GLU A 80 -7.92 1.81 3.15
CA GLU A 80 -9.35 1.59 3.41
C GLU A 80 -9.92 2.59 4.41
N LYS A 81 -9.21 2.85 5.51
CA LYS A 81 -9.58 3.89 6.48
C LYS A 81 -9.70 5.26 5.81
N PHE A 82 -8.87 5.54 4.80
CA PHE A 82 -8.93 6.78 4.02
C PHE A 82 -9.98 6.75 2.88
N GLY A 83 -10.76 5.67 2.76
CA GLY A 83 -11.92 5.56 1.87
C GLY A 83 -11.68 4.77 0.58
N MET A 84 -10.52 4.17 0.37
CA MET A 84 -10.28 3.30 -0.79
C MET A 84 -10.81 1.89 -0.53
N SER A 85 -11.71 1.38 -1.37
CA SER A 85 -12.19 -0.01 -1.19
C SER A 85 -11.04 -1.04 -1.26
N PRO A 86 -11.16 -2.19 -0.57
CA PRO A 86 -10.14 -3.25 -0.62
C PRO A 86 -9.79 -3.70 -2.04
N THR A 87 -10.79 -3.79 -2.93
CA THR A 87 -10.58 -4.08 -4.36
C THR A 87 -9.73 -3.01 -5.04
N ASN A 88 -10.00 -1.73 -4.82
CA ASN A 88 -9.22 -0.65 -5.42
C ASN A 88 -7.81 -0.59 -4.85
N ALA A 89 -7.63 -0.90 -3.57
CA ALA A 89 -6.30 -1.00 -2.95
C ALA A 89 -5.50 -2.18 -3.55
N LEU A 90 -6.13 -3.33 -3.81
CA LEU A 90 -5.50 -4.44 -4.54
C LEU A 90 -5.08 -4.01 -5.96
N ILE A 91 -5.94 -3.28 -6.67
CA ILE A 91 -5.60 -2.75 -8.01
C ILE A 91 -4.42 -1.77 -7.93
N ALA A 92 -4.39 -0.89 -6.93
CA ALA A 92 -3.28 0.01 -6.66
C ALA A 92 -1.96 -0.75 -6.47
N ALA A 93 -2.00 -1.85 -5.71
CA ALA A 93 -0.84 -2.69 -5.40
C ALA A 93 -0.36 -3.59 -6.55
N THR A 94 -1.19 -3.81 -7.56
CA THR A 94 -0.92 -4.73 -8.66
C THR A 94 -0.80 -3.97 -9.99
N ARG A 95 -1.92 -3.80 -10.69
CA ARG A 95 -2.00 -3.15 -12.00
C ARG A 95 -1.45 -1.73 -11.99
N THR A 96 -1.82 -0.89 -11.02
CA THR A 96 -1.39 0.51 -11.01
C THR A 96 0.11 0.62 -10.76
N ASN A 97 0.66 -0.14 -9.82
CA ASN A 97 2.10 -0.24 -9.58
C ASN A 97 2.86 -0.79 -10.81
N ALA A 98 2.35 -1.83 -11.47
CA ALA A 98 2.95 -2.36 -12.70
C ALA A 98 3.00 -1.31 -13.82
N GLN A 99 1.95 -0.51 -13.98
CA GLN A 99 1.94 0.61 -14.92
C GLN A 99 2.96 1.70 -14.54
N MET A 100 2.99 2.10 -13.26
CA MET A 100 3.94 3.11 -12.76
C MET A 100 5.40 2.69 -13.01
N MET A 101 5.71 1.41 -12.78
CA MET A 101 7.04 0.84 -13.02
C MET A 101 7.34 0.57 -14.50
N ARG A 102 6.40 0.82 -15.42
CA ARG A 102 6.50 0.52 -16.86
C ARG A 102 6.68 -0.98 -17.15
N ARG A 103 6.05 -1.83 -16.34
CA ARG A 103 6.10 -3.30 -16.43
C ARG A 103 4.74 -3.95 -16.64
N TRP A 104 3.71 -3.18 -17.04
CA TRP A 104 2.36 -3.70 -17.24
C TRP A 104 2.28 -4.87 -18.24
N ALA A 105 3.16 -4.90 -19.25
CA ALA A 105 3.23 -6.01 -20.20
C ALA A 105 3.64 -7.34 -19.54
N ASP A 106 4.36 -7.28 -18.41
CA ASP A 106 5.01 -8.45 -17.80
C ASP A 106 4.35 -8.90 -16.49
N ILE A 107 3.80 -7.97 -15.70
CA ILE A 107 3.31 -8.22 -14.34
C ILE A 107 2.04 -7.41 -14.00
N GLY A 108 1.45 -7.70 -12.85
CA GLY A 108 0.36 -6.92 -12.24
C GLY A 108 -1.05 -7.42 -12.53
N SER A 109 -1.20 -8.51 -13.28
CA SER A 109 -2.46 -9.23 -13.49
C SER A 109 -2.17 -10.71 -13.82
N VAL A 110 -3.18 -11.56 -13.62
CA VAL A 110 -3.13 -12.97 -14.02
C VAL A 110 -3.69 -13.08 -15.44
N GLU A 111 -2.80 -12.96 -16.42
CA GLU A 111 -3.12 -12.99 -17.86
C GLU A 111 -2.07 -13.83 -18.60
N ALA A 112 -2.47 -14.49 -19.69
CA ALA A 112 -1.56 -15.28 -20.49
C ALA A 112 -0.40 -14.42 -21.03
N GLY A 113 0.83 -14.96 -20.96
CA GLY A 113 2.06 -14.29 -21.41
C GLY A 113 2.78 -13.46 -20.34
N LYS A 114 2.15 -13.18 -19.18
CA LYS A 114 2.80 -12.51 -18.04
C LYS A 114 3.57 -13.49 -17.16
N PHE A 115 4.47 -12.96 -16.32
CA PHE A 115 5.16 -13.79 -15.32
C PHE A 115 4.15 -14.41 -14.34
N ALA A 116 4.43 -15.65 -13.94
CA ALA A 116 3.66 -16.35 -12.92
C ALA A 116 4.03 -15.87 -11.50
N ASP A 117 3.69 -14.61 -11.22
CA ASP A 117 3.78 -13.97 -9.90
C ASP A 117 2.39 -13.98 -9.25
N ILE A 118 2.14 -14.97 -8.39
CA ILE A 118 0.82 -15.29 -7.86
C ILE A 118 0.87 -15.33 -6.34
N ILE A 119 -0.07 -14.67 -5.69
CA ILE A 119 -0.32 -14.81 -4.25
C ILE A 119 -1.74 -15.34 -4.04
N ALA A 120 -1.94 -16.10 -2.95
CA ALA A 120 -3.27 -16.55 -2.55
C ALA A 120 -3.50 -16.34 -1.06
N PHE A 121 -4.78 -16.22 -0.72
CA PHE A 121 -5.28 -15.98 0.63
C PHE A 121 -6.35 -17.03 0.95
N LYS A 122 -6.49 -17.40 2.23
CA LYS A 122 -7.51 -18.37 2.65
C LYS A 122 -8.92 -17.78 2.62
N ALA A 123 -9.02 -16.48 2.91
CA ALA A 123 -10.24 -15.70 2.83
C ALA A 123 -10.10 -14.64 1.73
N ASP A 124 -11.23 -14.14 1.21
CA ASP A 124 -11.25 -13.13 0.15
C ASP A 124 -10.85 -11.75 0.70
N PRO A 125 -9.66 -11.22 0.36
CA PRO A 125 -9.18 -9.96 0.90
C PRO A 125 -9.90 -8.74 0.29
N THR A 126 -10.72 -8.93 -0.74
CA THR A 126 -11.56 -7.86 -1.30
C THR A 126 -12.81 -7.59 -0.46
N LYS A 127 -13.15 -8.51 0.47
CA LYS A 127 -14.25 -8.36 1.43
C LYS A 127 -13.79 -7.82 2.78
N ASP A 128 -12.52 -8.06 3.12
CA ASP A 128 -11.91 -7.63 4.37
C ASP A 128 -10.41 -7.38 4.16
N SER A 129 -9.98 -6.13 4.24
CA SER A 129 -8.58 -5.76 4.00
C SER A 129 -7.61 -6.33 5.04
N ARG A 130 -8.09 -6.80 6.20
CA ARG A 130 -7.26 -7.46 7.21
C ARG A 130 -6.65 -8.75 6.66
N GLU A 131 -7.33 -9.41 5.72
CA GLU A 131 -6.85 -10.66 5.12
C GLU A 131 -5.61 -10.46 4.24
N PHE A 132 -5.31 -9.24 3.78
CA PHE A 132 -4.03 -8.97 3.11
C PHE A 132 -2.81 -9.29 3.99
N MET A 133 -2.96 -9.32 5.32
CA MET A 133 -1.90 -9.73 6.24
C MET A 133 -1.71 -11.25 6.32
N ASN A 134 -2.68 -12.03 5.85
CA ASN A 134 -2.77 -13.49 6.00
C ASN A 134 -2.50 -14.22 4.68
N CYS A 135 -1.56 -13.73 3.87
CA CYS A 135 -1.17 -14.39 2.62
C CYS A 135 -0.71 -15.82 2.91
N ALA A 136 -1.37 -16.80 2.28
CA ALA A 136 -1.14 -18.21 2.52
C ALA A 136 -0.18 -18.83 1.50
N PHE A 137 -0.13 -18.28 0.28
CA PHE A 137 0.65 -18.82 -0.82
C PHE A 137 1.40 -17.72 -1.55
N VAL A 138 2.65 -17.99 -1.95
CA VAL A 138 3.48 -17.08 -2.74
C VAL A 138 4.23 -17.86 -3.81
N MET A 139 4.00 -17.47 -5.07
CA MET A 139 4.75 -17.89 -6.25
C MET A 139 5.36 -16.66 -6.92
N LYS A 140 6.62 -16.77 -7.35
CA LYS A 140 7.32 -15.74 -8.11
C LYS A 140 8.03 -16.38 -9.30
N GLY A 141 7.74 -15.90 -10.50
CA GLY A 141 8.31 -16.41 -11.75
C GLY A 141 8.06 -17.91 -11.95
N GLY A 142 6.94 -18.45 -11.46
CA GLY A 142 6.61 -19.87 -11.54
C GLY A 142 7.21 -20.73 -10.42
N VAL A 143 8.03 -20.16 -9.53
CA VAL A 143 8.62 -20.88 -8.39
C VAL A 143 7.82 -20.58 -7.12
N VAL A 144 7.43 -21.62 -6.38
CA VAL A 144 6.69 -21.50 -5.12
C VAL A 144 7.66 -21.25 -3.96
N TYR A 145 7.39 -20.23 -3.15
CA TYR A 145 8.18 -19.84 -1.97
C TYR A 145 7.43 -20.02 -0.65
N LYS A 146 6.08 -20.09 -0.69
CA LYS A 146 5.22 -20.30 0.48
C LYS A 146 3.98 -21.09 0.07
N SER A 147 3.58 -22.07 0.90
CA SER A 147 2.38 -22.92 0.74
C SER A 147 1.79 -23.30 2.09
#